data_AF-A0A349Q0F9-F1
#
_entry.id   AF-A0A349Q0F9-F1
#
_cell.length_a   1.000
_cell.length_b   1.000
_cell.length_c   1.000
_cell.angle_alpha   90.00
_cell.angle_beta   90.00
_cell.angle_gamma   90.00
#
_symmetry.space_group_name_H-M   'P 1'
#
loop_
_entity.id
_entity.type
_entity.pdbx_description
1 polymer ?
#
loop_
_entity_poly.entity_id
_entity_poly.type
_entity_poly.pdbx_seq_one_letter_code
_entity_poly.pdbx_strand_id
1 'polypeptide(L)'
;MAAGKLSPRQKMINLMYLVFIAMLALNIDKEVISAFGSINEKFENANSAAELSNSQLINSLDVKASEAGGEFKIASETAHKVASISKNFYDYIGLLKGDILKDTKVDEESGKLPYESMDRGDVIDDKWFSPAGLSSKGKEIKATIEKYKTDMKAVIGNNIKFAATL
;
A
#
# COMPACT_ATOMS: atom_id res chain seq x y z
N MET A 1 3.18 52.05 -13.71
CA MET A 1 2.73 50.64 -13.66
C MET A 1 1.22 50.64 -13.51
N ALA A 2 0.50 50.64 -14.64
CA ALA A 2 -0.95 50.73 -14.65
C ALA A 2 -1.57 49.43 -14.13
N ALA A 3 -1.82 49.37 -12.82
CA ALA A 3 -2.74 48.41 -12.21
C ALA A 3 -4.17 48.83 -12.56
N GLY A 4 -4.54 48.67 -13.84
CA GLY A 4 -5.94 48.81 -14.27
C GLY A 4 -6.77 47.78 -13.50
N LYS A 5 -7.74 48.24 -12.71
CA LYS A 5 -8.74 47.38 -12.08
C LYS A 5 -9.40 46.56 -13.19
N LEU A 6 -9.03 45.28 -13.32
CA LEU A 6 -9.69 44.33 -14.22
C LEU A 6 -11.20 44.46 -14.03
N SER A 7 -11.94 44.59 -15.14
CA SER A 7 -13.39 44.71 -15.05
C SER A 7 -13.97 43.45 -14.40
N PRO A 8 -15.12 43.54 -13.71
CA PRO A 8 -15.79 42.36 -13.13
C PRO A 8 -15.95 41.21 -14.14
N ARG A 9 -16.18 41.53 -15.43
CA ARG A 9 -16.20 40.57 -16.53
C ARG A 9 -14.85 39.90 -16.76
N GLN A 10 -13.75 40.64 -16.79
CA GLN A 10 -12.40 40.06 -16.93
C GLN A 10 -12.00 39.22 -15.72
N LYS A 11 -12.45 39.59 -14.50
CA LYS A 11 -12.24 38.76 -13.31
C LYS A 11 -12.98 37.42 -13.42
N MET A 12 -14.22 37.41 -13.90
CA MET A 12 -14.96 36.17 -14.13
C MET A 12 -14.32 35.30 -15.21
N ILE A 13 -13.84 35.92 -16.30
CA ILE A 13 -13.12 35.21 -17.36
C ILE A 13 -11.82 34.58 -16.80
N ASN A 14 -11.01 35.35 -16.08
CA ASN A 14 -9.76 34.86 -15.49
C ASN A 14 -10.02 33.76 -14.46
N LEU A 15 -11.08 33.87 -13.66
CA LEU A 15 -11.48 32.81 -12.72
C LEU A 15 -11.91 31.54 -13.46
N MET A 16 -12.67 31.67 -14.55
CA MET A 16 -13.07 30.53 -15.38
C MET A 16 -11.86 29.84 -16.01
N TYR A 17 -10.89 30.59 -16.53
CA TYR A 17 -9.64 30.03 -17.05
C TYR A 17 -8.83 29.32 -15.96
N LEU A 18 -8.76 29.90 -14.75
CA LEU A 18 -8.03 29.29 -13.64
C LEU A 18 -8.70 27.98 -13.18
N VAL A 19 -10.03 27.95 -13.10
CA VAL A 19 -10.79 26.72 -12.79
C VAL A 19 -10.64 25.70 -13.91
N PHE A 20 -10.66 26.10 -15.18
CA PHE A 20 -10.49 25.19 -16.32
C PHE A 20 -9.09 24.59 -16.40
N ILE A 21 -8.05 25.39 -16.17
CA ILE A 21 -6.66 24.92 -16.11
C ILE A 21 -6.47 23.98 -14.92
N ALA A 22 -7.06 24.30 -13.76
CA ALA A 22 -7.03 23.42 -12.60
C ALA A 22 -7.76 22.09 -12.88
N MET A 23 -8.92 22.12 -13.55
CA MET A 23 -9.64 20.90 -13.95
C MET A 23 -8.86 20.05 -14.95
N LEU A 24 -8.16 20.66 -15.91
CA LEU A 24 -7.29 19.91 -16.83
C LEU A 24 -6.10 19.29 -16.10
N ALA A 25 -5.52 20.00 -15.14
CA ALA A 25 -4.37 19.52 -14.36
C ALA A 25 -4.73 18.45 -13.31
N LEU A 26 -6.01 18.36 -12.89
CA LEU A 26 -6.48 17.28 -12.01
C LEU A 26 -6.58 15.93 -12.73
N ASN A 27 -6.58 15.91 -14.07
CA ASN A 27 -6.53 14.67 -14.83
C ASN A 27 -5.05 14.29 -15.00
N ILE A 28 -4.65 13.17 -14.40
CA ILE A 28 -3.29 12.63 -14.56
C ILE A 28 -3.14 12.06 -15.97
N ASP A 29 -1.96 12.21 -16.57
CA ASP A 29 -1.65 11.65 -17.89
C ASP A 29 -1.87 10.14 -17.92
N LYS A 30 -2.62 9.67 -18.92
CA LYS A 30 -2.99 8.26 -19.06
C LYS A 30 -1.77 7.33 -19.06
N GLU A 31 -0.75 7.68 -19.84
CA GLU A 31 0.51 6.92 -19.91
C GLU A 31 1.18 6.73 -18.53
N VAL A 32 1.04 7.71 -17.63
CA VAL A 32 1.57 7.64 -16.27
C VAL A 32 0.77 6.63 -15.44
N ILE A 33 -0.56 6.60 -15.56
CA ILE A 33 -1.40 5.66 -14.81
C ILE A 33 -1.23 4.22 -15.32
N SER A 34 -1.09 4.03 -16.64
CA SER A 34 -0.66 2.74 -17.21
C SER A 34 0.67 2.23 -16.64
N ALA A 35 1.63 3.14 -16.46
CA ALA A 35 2.92 2.79 -15.86
C ALA A 35 2.76 2.34 -14.39
N PHE A 36 1.90 3.01 -13.62
CA PHE A 36 1.55 2.57 -12.26
C PHE A 36 0.88 1.19 -12.24
N GLY A 37 -0.02 0.91 -13.19
CA GLY A 37 -0.61 -0.42 -13.35
C GLY A 37 0.44 -1.50 -13.62
N SER A 38 1.39 -1.22 -14.50
CA SER A 38 2.52 -2.12 -14.79
C SER A 38 3.43 -2.35 -13.58
N ILE A 39 3.63 -1.32 -12.75
CA ILE A 39 4.37 -1.43 -11.48
C ILE A 39 3.60 -2.32 -10.50
N ASN A 40 2.28 -2.13 -10.39
CA ASN A 40 1.43 -2.96 -9.54
C ASN A 40 1.50 -4.44 -9.94
N GLU A 41 1.37 -4.76 -11.23
CA GLU A 41 1.48 -6.14 -11.72
C GLU A 41 2.84 -6.78 -11.37
N LYS A 42 3.93 -6.00 -11.47
CA LYS A 42 5.26 -6.47 -11.05
C LYS A 42 5.32 -6.75 -9.55
N PHE A 43 4.70 -5.91 -8.72
CA PHE A 43 4.65 -6.15 -7.28
C PHE A 43 3.79 -7.36 -6.92
N GLU A 44 2.63 -7.56 -7.55
CA GLU A 44 1.79 -8.74 -7.30
C GLU A 44 2.51 -10.05 -7.69
N ASN A 45 3.23 -10.05 -8.81
CA ASN A 45 4.06 -11.18 -9.23
C ASN A 45 5.22 -11.43 -8.25
N ALA A 46 5.89 -10.37 -7.80
CA ALA A 46 6.97 -10.47 -6.82
C ALA A 46 6.46 -10.99 -5.47
N ASN A 47 5.28 -10.53 -5.02
CA ASN A 47 4.65 -11.01 -3.80
C ASN A 47 4.32 -12.50 -3.88
N SER A 48 3.72 -12.95 -4.99
CA SER A 48 3.41 -14.36 -5.22
C SER A 48 4.67 -15.25 -5.20
N ALA A 49 5.75 -14.79 -5.83
CA ALA A 49 7.03 -15.48 -5.80
C ALA A 49 7.65 -15.51 -4.39
N ALA A 50 7.56 -14.41 -3.65
CA ALA A 50 8.03 -14.32 -2.27
C ALA A 50 7.24 -15.22 -1.33
N GLU A 51 5.91 -15.31 -1.47
CA GLU A 51 5.06 -16.23 -0.70
C GLU A 51 5.49 -17.68 -0.90
N LEU A 52 5.69 -18.10 -2.16
CA LEU A 52 6.16 -19.45 -2.48
C LEU A 52 7.54 -19.72 -1.86
N SER A 53 8.48 -18.80 -2.05
CA SER A 53 9.84 -18.93 -1.54
C SER A 53 9.87 -18.99 -0.01
N ASN A 54 9.13 -18.10 0.67
CA ASN A 54 9.03 -18.07 2.13
C ASN A 54 8.43 -19.37 2.68
N SER A 55 7.40 -19.91 2.04
CA SER A 55 6.80 -21.20 2.42
C SER A 55 7.83 -22.34 2.32
N GLN A 56 8.59 -22.40 1.23
CA GLN A 56 9.64 -23.42 1.05
C GLN A 56 10.75 -23.30 2.10
N LEU A 57 11.16 -22.08 2.46
CA LEU A 57 12.19 -21.83 3.47
C LEU A 57 11.73 -22.24 4.87
N ILE A 58 10.49 -21.92 5.24
CA ILE A 58 9.90 -22.33 6.53
C ILE A 58 9.80 -23.85 6.61
N ASN A 59 9.29 -24.51 5.55
CA ASN A 59 9.22 -25.97 5.51
C ASN A 59 10.60 -26.62 5.65
N SER A 60 11.62 -26.07 4.97
CA SER A 60 13.00 -26.56 5.07
C SER A 60 13.58 -26.38 6.48
N LEU A 61 13.21 -25.29 7.16
CA LEU A 61 13.60 -25.04 8.54
C LEU A 61 12.91 -26.01 9.51
N ASP A 62 11.65 -26.35 9.27
CA ASP A 62 10.89 -27.31 10.08
C ASP A 62 11.45 -28.72 9.99
N VAL A 63 11.86 -29.15 8.78
CA VAL A 63 12.56 -30.44 8.60
C VAL A 63 13.84 -30.46 9.43
N LYS A 64 14.68 -29.42 9.33
CA LYS A 64 15.91 -29.31 10.12
C LYS A 64 15.66 -29.27 11.63
N ALA A 65 14.59 -28.58 12.05
CA ALA A 65 14.19 -28.52 13.45
C ALA A 65 13.77 -29.90 13.98
N SER A 66 13.09 -30.70 13.17
CA SER A 66 12.69 -32.07 13.51
C SER A 66 13.88 -33.03 13.57
N GLU A 67 14.88 -32.87 12.71
CA GLU A 67 16.04 -33.76 12.63
C GLU A 67 17.12 -33.43 13.67
N ALA A 68 17.53 -32.17 13.75
CA ALA A 68 18.68 -31.74 14.55
C ALA A 68 18.29 -31.21 15.95
N GLY A 69 17.04 -30.80 16.13
CA GLY A 69 16.57 -30.19 17.39
C GLY A 69 17.39 -28.95 17.80
N GLY A 70 17.46 -28.69 19.11
CA GLY A 70 18.28 -27.61 19.67
C GLY A 70 17.94 -26.23 19.11
N GLU A 71 18.96 -25.52 18.61
CA GLU A 71 18.82 -24.16 18.06
C GLU A 71 17.88 -24.07 16.86
N PHE A 72 17.80 -25.13 16.04
CA PHE A 72 16.90 -25.16 14.88
C PHE A 72 15.43 -25.15 15.29
N LYS A 73 15.09 -25.77 16.42
CA LYS A 73 13.73 -25.72 16.97
C LYS A 73 13.35 -24.31 17.41
N ILE A 74 14.25 -23.62 18.10
CA ILE A 74 14.03 -22.22 18.53
C ILE A 74 13.91 -21.30 17.29
N ALA A 75 14.73 -21.53 16.27
CA ALA A 75 14.67 -20.78 15.01
C ALA A 75 13.36 -21.03 14.25
N SER A 76 12.89 -22.28 14.15
CA SER A 76 11.60 -22.63 13.54
C SER A 76 10.43 -21.97 14.29
N GLU A 77 10.38 -22.07 15.62
CA GLU A 77 9.34 -21.41 16.42
C GLU A 77 9.32 -19.89 16.22
N THR A 78 10.49 -19.27 16.08
CA THR A 78 10.62 -17.83 15.79
C THR A 78 10.14 -17.51 14.37
N ALA A 79 10.53 -18.33 13.38
CA ALA A 79 10.12 -18.15 11.99
C ALA A 79 8.60 -18.26 11.82
N HIS A 80 7.94 -19.20 12.51
CA HIS A 80 6.48 -19.32 12.50
C HIS A 80 5.77 -18.11 13.12
N LYS A 81 6.33 -17.54 14.20
CA LYS A 81 5.81 -16.30 14.80
C LYS A 81 5.93 -15.13 13.82
N VAL A 82 7.09 -14.96 13.18
CA VAL A 82 7.30 -13.94 12.14
C VAL A 82 6.33 -14.15 10.98
N ALA A 83 6.20 -15.37 10.48
CA ALA A 83 5.30 -15.69 9.38
C ALA A 83 3.84 -15.33 9.71
N SER A 84 3.39 -15.62 10.93
CA SER A 84 2.04 -15.27 11.38
C SER A 84 1.83 -13.76 11.46
N ILE A 85 2.79 -13.01 12.02
CA ILE A 85 2.72 -11.54 12.11
C ILE A 85 2.69 -10.91 10.71
N SER A 86 3.59 -11.34 9.83
CA SER A 86 3.67 -10.86 8.46
C SER A 86 2.43 -11.20 7.65
N LYS A 87 1.87 -12.42 7.81
CA LYS A 87 0.63 -12.82 7.15
C LYS A 87 -0.54 -11.93 7.56
N ASN A 88 -0.73 -11.71 8.86
CA ASN A 88 -1.81 -10.84 9.36
C ASN A 88 -1.71 -9.41 8.80
N PHE A 89 -0.49 -8.87 8.71
CA PHE A 89 -0.28 -7.53 8.15
C PHE A 89 -0.49 -7.49 6.63
N TYR A 90 0.00 -8.51 5.91
CA TYR A 90 -0.19 -8.65 4.48
C TYR A 90 -1.67 -8.79 4.11
N ASP A 91 -2.41 -9.64 4.82
CA ASP A 91 -3.85 -9.81 4.64
C ASP A 91 -4.61 -8.50 4.92
N TYR A 92 -4.20 -7.74 5.95
CA TYR A 92 -4.76 -6.41 6.23
C TYR A 92 -4.55 -5.43 5.07
N ILE A 93 -3.33 -5.38 4.50
CA ILE A 93 -3.07 -4.57 3.30
C ILE A 93 -3.94 -5.04 2.13
N GLY A 94 -4.11 -6.35 1.96
CA GLY A 94 -5.03 -6.93 0.98
C GLY A 94 -6.46 -6.42 1.12
N LEU A 95 -6.98 -6.35 2.36
CA LEU A 95 -8.30 -5.79 2.64
C LEU A 95 -8.39 -4.30 2.28
N LEU A 96 -7.35 -3.51 2.58
CA LEU A 96 -7.31 -2.10 2.20
C LEU A 96 -7.31 -1.91 0.68
N LYS A 97 -6.52 -2.70 -0.06
CA LYS A 97 -6.55 -2.71 -1.53
C LYS A 97 -7.95 -3.05 -2.04
N GLY A 98 -8.56 -4.11 -1.49
CA GLY A 98 -9.92 -4.51 -1.84
C GLY A 98 -10.95 -3.40 -1.58
N ASP A 99 -10.86 -2.71 -0.45
CA ASP A 99 -11.76 -1.59 -0.10
C ASP A 99 -11.65 -0.39 -1.05
N ILE A 100 -10.49 -0.18 -1.65
CA ILE A 100 -10.25 0.88 -2.65
C ILE A 100 -10.80 0.45 -4.02
N LEU A 101 -10.65 -0.83 -4.37
CA LEU A 101 -11.05 -1.39 -5.66
C LEU A 101 -12.52 -1.80 -5.76
N LYS A 102 -13.31 -1.68 -4.68
CA LYS A 102 -14.71 -2.16 -4.60
C LYS A 102 -15.61 -1.68 -5.75
N ASP A 103 -15.45 -0.43 -6.16
CA ASP A 103 -16.25 0.18 -7.22
C ASP A 103 -15.56 0.10 -8.60
N THR A 104 -14.37 -0.49 -8.66
CA THR A 104 -13.60 -0.68 -9.90
C THR A 104 -13.92 -2.04 -10.50
N LYS A 105 -14.60 -2.03 -11.65
CA LYS A 105 -14.82 -3.26 -12.42
C LYS A 105 -13.56 -3.63 -13.18
N VAL A 106 -13.16 -4.88 -13.08
CA VAL A 106 -12.14 -5.48 -13.95
C VAL A 106 -12.67 -5.45 -15.37
N ASP A 107 -11.79 -5.10 -16.31
CA ASP A 107 -12.10 -5.13 -17.73
C ASP A 107 -12.25 -6.59 -18.20
N GLU A 108 -13.40 -6.91 -18.78
CA GLU A 108 -13.76 -8.30 -19.14
C GLU A 108 -12.92 -8.86 -20.29
N GLU A 109 -12.37 -8.00 -21.16
CA GLU A 109 -11.56 -8.41 -22.31
C GLU A 109 -10.10 -8.68 -21.94
N SER A 110 -9.51 -7.82 -21.11
CA SER A 110 -8.10 -7.92 -20.70
C SER A 110 -7.89 -8.70 -19.41
N GLY A 111 -8.93 -8.87 -18.59
CA GLY A 111 -8.83 -9.46 -17.25
C GLY A 111 -8.05 -8.58 -16.26
N LYS A 112 -7.81 -7.31 -16.60
CA LYS A 112 -7.01 -6.35 -15.82
C LYS A 112 -7.87 -5.23 -15.27
N LEU A 113 -7.34 -4.54 -14.26
CA LEU A 113 -7.96 -3.31 -13.77
C LEU A 113 -7.87 -2.22 -14.86
N PRO A 114 -8.92 -1.40 -15.04
CA PRO A 114 -8.92 -0.29 -15.99
C PRO A 114 -8.08 0.86 -15.43
N TYR A 115 -6.76 0.70 -15.41
CA TYR A 115 -5.82 1.64 -14.76
C TYR A 115 -6.07 3.08 -15.19
N GLU A 116 -6.29 3.32 -16.47
CA GLU A 116 -6.55 4.66 -17.03
C GLU A 116 -7.78 5.39 -16.49
N SER A 117 -8.67 4.65 -15.83
CA SER A 117 -9.88 5.19 -15.19
C SER A 117 -9.74 5.30 -13.66
N MET A 118 -8.56 4.97 -13.13
CA MET A 118 -8.21 5.00 -11.71
C MET A 118 -7.38 6.23 -11.38
N ASP A 119 -7.85 7.40 -11.80
CA ASP A 119 -7.19 8.71 -11.63
C ASP A 119 -7.63 9.46 -10.35
N ARG A 120 -8.59 8.90 -9.59
CA ARG A 120 -9.19 9.54 -8.41
C ARG A 120 -8.79 8.88 -7.09
N GLY A 121 -8.48 9.72 -6.11
CA GLY A 121 -8.12 9.34 -4.74
C GLY A 121 -9.24 9.48 -3.72
N ASP A 122 -10.44 9.90 -4.13
CA ASP A 122 -11.55 10.32 -3.26
C ASP A 122 -11.89 9.28 -2.17
N VAL A 123 -11.86 7.99 -2.52
CA VAL A 123 -12.12 6.88 -1.58
C VAL A 123 -11.13 6.87 -0.41
N ILE A 124 -9.86 7.18 -0.68
CA ILE A 124 -8.82 7.25 0.34
C ILE A 124 -8.99 8.54 1.14
N ASP A 125 -9.20 9.66 0.46
CA ASP A 125 -9.33 10.98 1.10
C ASP A 125 -10.49 11.00 2.10
N ASP A 126 -11.66 10.50 1.70
CA ASP A 126 -12.87 10.47 2.54
C ASP A 126 -12.78 9.43 3.66
N LYS A 127 -12.16 8.26 3.40
CA LYS A 127 -12.12 7.19 4.40
C LYS A 127 -10.97 7.37 5.39
N TRP A 128 -9.80 7.81 4.96
CA TRP A 128 -8.57 7.80 5.78
C TRP A 128 -8.31 9.13 6.47
N PHE A 129 -8.85 10.22 5.93
CA PHE A 129 -8.64 11.57 6.45
C PHE A 129 -9.95 12.21 6.94
N SER A 130 -9.79 13.30 7.68
CA SER A 130 -10.84 14.12 8.25
C SER A 130 -10.32 15.55 8.39
N PRO A 131 -11.18 16.57 8.58
CA PRO A 131 -10.72 17.96 8.75
C PRO A 131 -9.75 18.16 9.93
N ALA A 132 -9.76 17.25 10.91
CA ALA A 132 -8.89 17.27 12.09
C ALA A 132 -7.62 16.40 11.94
N GLY A 133 -7.32 15.88 10.74
CA GLY A 133 -6.21 14.96 10.46
C GLY A 133 -6.69 13.55 10.12
N LEU A 134 -6.12 12.51 10.73
CA LEU A 134 -6.52 11.13 10.44
C LEU A 134 -7.94 10.82 10.95
N SER A 135 -8.73 10.17 10.10
CA SER A 135 -10.02 9.58 10.49
C SER A 135 -9.82 8.42 11.48
N SER A 136 -10.91 7.83 11.98
CA SER A 136 -10.83 6.59 12.76
C SER A 136 -10.11 5.48 11.99
N LYS A 137 -10.38 5.34 10.68
CA LYS A 137 -9.74 4.34 9.82
C LYS A 137 -8.27 4.69 9.59
N GLY A 138 -7.93 5.97 9.36
CA GLY A 138 -6.54 6.40 9.24
C GLY A 138 -5.71 6.11 10.48
N LYS A 139 -6.29 6.30 11.68
CA LYS A 139 -5.65 5.94 12.95
C LYS A 139 -5.48 4.44 13.12
N GLU A 140 -6.48 3.65 12.73
CA GLU A 140 -6.41 2.18 12.71
C GLU A 140 -5.26 1.70 11.81
N ILE A 141 -5.17 2.20 10.58
CA ILE A 141 -4.10 1.82 9.64
C ILE A 141 -2.73 2.12 10.24
N LYS A 142 -2.54 3.33 10.77
CA LYS A 142 -1.30 3.71 11.45
C LYS A 142 -0.98 2.80 12.63
N ALA A 143 -1.98 2.50 13.47
CA ALA A 143 -1.81 1.62 14.61
C ALA A 143 -1.43 0.19 14.17
N THR A 144 -2.02 -0.33 13.10
CA THR A 144 -1.67 -1.65 12.55
C THR A 144 -0.24 -1.69 12.03
N ILE A 145 0.24 -0.64 11.37
CA ILE A 145 1.64 -0.52 10.93
C ILE A 145 2.60 -0.49 12.13
N GLU A 146 2.30 0.32 13.15
CA GLU A 146 3.11 0.38 14.38
C GLU A 146 3.10 -0.95 15.15
N LYS A 147 1.95 -1.63 15.17
CA LYS A 147 1.80 -2.96 15.76
C LYS A 147 2.66 -3.99 15.04
N TYR A 148 2.65 -4.02 13.70
CA TYR A 148 3.52 -4.91 12.93
C TYR A 148 5.00 -4.71 13.29
N LYS A 149 5.48 -3.46 13.31
CA LYS A 149 6.87 -3.14 13.69
C LYS A 149 7.19 -3.59 15.13
N THR A 150 6.26 -3.35 16.05
CA THR A 150 6.43 -3.71 17.47
C THR A 150 6.46 -5.23 17.66
N ASP A 151 5.53 -5.95 17.05
CA ASP A 151 5.44 -7.41 17.12
C ASP A 151 6.68 -8.06 16.49
N MET A 152 7.12 -7.55 15.34
CA MET A 152 8.35 -8.01 14.68
C MET A 152 9.58 -7.81 15.57
N LYS A 153 9.72 -6.64 16.19
CA LYS A 153 10.82 -6.36 17.11
C LYS A 153 10.77 -7.26 18.36
N ALA A 154 9.58 -7.55 18.88
CA ALA A 154 9.40 -8.42 20.02
C ALA A 154 9.79 -9.88 19.71
N VAL A 155 9.49 -10.37 18.51
CA VAL A 155 9.82 -11.74 18.09
C VAL A 155 11.30 -11.91 17.77
N ILE A 156 11.94 -10.93 17.13
CA ILE A 156 13.36 -10.98 16.77
C ILE A 156 14.26 -10.71 18.00
N GLY A 157 13.74 -10.00 19.01
CA GLY A 157 14.45 -9.66 20.25
C GLY A 157 15.68 -8.75 20.03
N ASN A 158 16.52 -8.62 21.06
CA ASN A 158 17.84 -7.96 20.97
C ASN A 158 18.91 -8.89 20.37
N ASN A 159 18.53 -9.80 19.49
CA ASN A 159 19.46 -10.76 18.93
C ASN A 159 20.42 -10.01 18.00
N ILE A 160 21.66 -9.82 18.45
CA ILE A 160 22.68 -8.95 17.83
C ILE A 160 22.91 -9.30 16.34
N LYS A 161 22.65 -10.56 15.95
CA LYS A 161 22.73 -11.02 14.55
C LYS A 161 21.67 -10.41 13.62
N PHE A 162 20.55 -9.92 14.13
CA PHE A 162 19.44 -9.33 13.36
C PHE A 162 19.26 -7.83 13.59
N ALA A 163 20.06 -7.24 14.50
CA ALA A 163 19.97 -5.83 14.87
C ALA A 163 20.44 -4.86 13.77
N ALA A 164 21.15 -5.34 12.74
CA ALA A 164 21.66 -4.50 11.65
C ALA A 164 20.68 -4.30 10.48
N THR A 165 19.53 -5.00 10.48
CA THR A 165 18.56 -5.04 9.38
C THR A 165 17.18 -4.44 9.71
N LEU A 166 17.03 -3.85 10.90
CA LEU A 166 15.83 -3.14 11.36
C LEU A 166 16.19 -1.70 11.72
#